data_AF-A0A0F9UZV6-F1
#
_entry.id   AF-A0A0F9UZV6-F1
#
_cell.length_a   1.000
_cell.length_b   1.000
_cell.length_c   1.000
_cell.angle_alpha   90.00
_cell.angle_beta   90.00
_cell.angle_gamma   90.00
#
_symmetry.space_group_name_H-M   'P 1'
#
loop_
_entity.id
_entity.type
_entity.pdbx_description
1 polymer ?
#
loop_
_entity_poly.entity_id
_entity_poly.type
_entity_poly.pdbx_seq_one_letter_code
_entity_poly.pdbx_strand_id
1 'polypeptide(L)'
;MGFESDEAFSFYQTKGVVARKKHKCSACGDFIKPGHKYQRTNVGYEGTAETIKRCLRCQTIYLHLRDVAAGTDLAIDEWLNCGMLYEEEWGECPEEIKALAFLTQTEVQELIAQKEVSTNGSIRIS
;
A
#
# COMPACT_ATOMS: atom_id res chain seq x y z
N MET A 1 17.34 29.35 -15.58
CA MET A 1 17.17 28.92 -14.18
C MET A 1 16.65 27.50 -14.22
N GLY A 2 17.55 26.51 -14.13
CA GLY A 2 17.16 25.12 -13.95
C GLY A 2 16.87 24.87 -12.48
N PHE A 3 15.63 24.50 -12.15
CA PHE A 3 15.30 23.93 -10.86
C PHE A 3 15.64 22.43 -10.95
N GLU A 4 16.87 22.08 -10.63
CA GLU A 4 17.24 20.70 -10.31
C GLU A 4 16.76 20.42 -8.88
N SER A 5 15.52 19.97 -8.75
CA SER A 5 14.99 19.43 -7.50
C SER A 5 15.48 17.99 -7.36
N ASP A 6 16.75 17.81 -7.01
CA ASP A 6 17.37 16.50 -6.76
C ASP A 6 17.06 15.96 -5.34
N GLU A 7 15.85 16.20 -4.81
CA GLU A 7 15.40 15.59 -3.54
C GLU A 7 14.92 14.15 -3.79
N ALA A 8 15.75 13.35 -4.48
CA ALA A 8 15.52 11.93 -4.65
C ALA A 8 15.87 11.20 -3.34
N PHE A 9 15.04 10.24 -2.95
CA PHE A 9 15.40 9.32 -1.86
C PHE A 9 16.76 8.68 -2.14
N SER A 10 17.69 8.83 -1.20
CA SER A 10 19.01 8.18 -1.24
C SER A 10 18.90 6.65 -1.40
N PHE A 11 17.84 6.05 -0.84
CA PHE A 11 17.44 4.69 -1.16
C PHE A 11 15.92 4.51 -0.99
N TYR A 12 15.35 3.68 -1.85
CA TYR A 12 13.95 3.25 -1.77
C TYR A 12 13.88 1.74 -1.98
N GLN A 13 13.48 0.99 -0.96
CA GLN A 13 13.34 -0.47 -1.06
C GLN A 13 12.01 -0.91 -0.48
N THR A 14 11.19 -1.58 -1.31
CA THR A 14 9.93 -2.16 -0.87
C THR A 14 9.98 -3.68 -0.93
N LYS A 15 9.36 -4.36 0.03
CA LYS A 15 9.26 -5.82 0.05
C LYS A 15 7.95 -6.27 0.68
N GLY A 16 7.27 -7.21 0.00
CA GLY A 16 6.16 -7.96 0.56
C GLY A 16 6.67 -8.99 1.58
N VAL A 17 6.11 -8.98 2.78
CA VAL A 17 6.56 -9.80 3.90
C VAL A 17 5.36 -10.35 4.69
N VAL A 18 5.54 -11.51 5.31
CA VAL A 18 4.57 -12.09 6.25
C VAL A 18 4.96 -11.69 7.67
N ALA A 19 4.00 -11.18 8.43
CA ALA A 19 4.20 -10.78 9.81
C ALA A 19 4.49 -12.01 10.68
N ARG A 20 5.65 -12.01 11.33
CA ARG A 20 6.00 -13.02 12.35
C ARG A 20 5.57 -12.60 13.75
N LYS A 21 5.34 -11.30 13.95
CA LYS A 21 4.88 -10.70 15.21
C LYS A 21 3.86 -9.62 14.91
N LYS A 22 3.11 -9.20 15.93
CA LYS A 22 2.14 -8.10 15.81
C LYS A 22 2.87 -6.81 15.41
N HIS A 23 2.40 -6.15 14.36
CA HIS A 23 2.88 -4.86 13.90
C HIS A 23 1.73 -3.86 13.81
N LYS A 24 2.03 -2.57 13.92
CA LYS A 24 1.07 -1.50 13.65
C LYS A 24 1.29 -0.99 12.22
N CYS A 25 0.22 -0.80 11.46
CA CYS A 25 0.30 -0.16 10.16
C CYS A 25 0.63 1.33 10.33
N SER A 26 1.58 1.84 9.56
CA SER A 26 1.97 3.25 9.57
C SER A 26 0.90 4.18 9.01
N ALA A 27 0.01 3.70 8.12
CA ALA A 27 -1.03 4.49 7.47
C ALA A 27 -2.34 4.50 8.28
N CYS A 28 -3.03 3.36 8.37
CA CYS A 28 -4.32 3.28 9.07
C CYS A 28 -4.24 3.07 10.58
N GLY A 29 -3.05 2.80 11.13
CA GLY A 29 -2.87 2.51 12.54
C GLY A 29 -3.38 1.15 13.03
N ASP A 30 -4.00 0.34 12.16
CA ASP A 30 -4.53 -0.98 12.50
C ASP A 30 -3.42 -2.02 12.75
N PHE A 31 -3.74 -3.11 13.44
CA PHE A 31 -2.79 -4.15 13.80
C PHE A 31 -2.68 -5.27 12.76
N ILE A 32 -1.47 -5.44 12.24
CA ILE A 32 -1.06 -6.57 11.41
C ILE A 32 -0.72 -7.74 12.35
N LYS A 33 -1.58 -8.75 12.40
CA LYS A 33 -1.39 -9.96 13.23
C LYS A 33 -0.32 -10.88 12.63
N PRO A 34 0.31 -11.76 13.43
CA PRO A 34 1.16 -12.82 12.91
C PRO A 34 0.42 -13.64 11.84
N GLY A 35 1.09 -13.97 10.73
CA GLY A 35 0.51 -14.64 9.57
C GLY A 35 -0.03 -13.70 8.49
N HIS A 36 -0.31 -12.43 8.82
CA HIS A 36 -0.79 -11.47 7.82
C HIS A 36 0.35 -11.02 6.89
N LYS A 37 0.08 -10.94 5.60
CA LYS A 37 0.94 -10.31 4.60
C LYS A 37 0.88 -8.77 4.77
N TYR A 38 2.00 -8.10 4.56
CA TYR A 38 2.11 -6.64 4.61
C TYR A 38 3.30 -6.17 3.76
N GLN A 39 3.29 -4.90 3.36
CA GLN A 39 4.41 -4.26 2.68
C GLN A 39 5.32 -3.57 3.67
N ARG A 40 6.61 -3.83 3.58
CA ARG A 40 7.65 -3.07 4.27
C ARG A 40 8.39 -2.22 3.24
N THR A 41 8.35 -0.92 3.43
CA THR A 41 9.14 0.04 2.66
C THR A 41 10.22 0.60 3.57
N ASN A 42 11.48 0.55 3.17
CA ASN A 42 12.55 1.30 3.79
C ASN A 42 12.86 2.50 2.88
N VAL A 43 12.75 3.70 3.42
CA VAL A 43 13.07 4.94 2.73
C VAL A 43 14.26 5.60 3.41
N GLY A 44 15.15 6.18 2.63
CA GLY A 44 16.32 6.91 3.14
C GLY A 44 16.37 8.32 2.59
N TYR A 45 16.43 9.30 3.48
CA TYR A 45 16.60 10.70 3.12
C TYR A 45 17.66 11.36 4.01
N GLU A 46 18.63 12.04 3.40
CA GLU A 46 19.70 12.79 4.10
C GLU A 46 20.38 12.03 5.26
N GLY A 47 20.66 10.73 5.07
CA GLY A 47 21.29 9.89 6.09
C GLY A 47 20.35 9.35 7.19
N THR A 48 19.06 9.69 7.13
CA THR A 48 18.02 9.11 7.98
C THR A 48 17.32 7.98 7.23
N ALA A 49 17.24 6.81 7.85
CA ALA A 49 16.55 5.64 7.32
C ALA A 49 15.27 5.37 8.11
N GLU A 50 14.12 5.41 7.44
CA GLU A 50 12.83 5.09 8.04
C GLU A 50 12.26 3.80 7.46
N THR A 51 11.51 3.07 8.30
CA THR A 51 10.83 1.84 7.89
C THR A 51 9.32 2.01 8.04
N ILE A 52 8.64 2.07 6.90
CA ILE A 52 7.19 2.20 6.77
C ILE A 52 6.60 0.80 6.62
N LYS A 53 5.59 0.48 7.43
CA LYS A 53 4.88 -0.82 7.38
C LYS A 53 3.44 -0.58 6.96
N ARG A 54 3.10 -0.95 5.74
CA ARG A 54 1.74 -0.86 5.22
C ARG A 54 1.06 -2.21 5.24
N CYS A 55 -0.11 -2.24 5.85
CA CYS A 55 -1.00 -3.39 5.73
C CYS A 55 -1.42 -3.56 4.26
N LEU A 56 -1.89 -4.75 3.84
CA LEU A 56 -2.23 -4.98 2.42
C LEU A 56 -3.31 -4.01 1.94
N ARG A 57 -4.30 -3.72 2.77
CA ARG A 57 -5.36 -2.74 2.46
C ARG A 57 -4.79 -1.38 2.05
N CYS A 58 -3.96 -0.80 2.93
CA CYS A 58 -3.31 0.48 2.66
C CYS A 58 -2.32 0.38 1.50
N GLN A 59 -1.64 -0.76 1.33
CA GLN A 59 -0.73 -0.94 0.20
C GLN A 59 -1.51 -0.92 -1.13
N THR A 60 -2.66 -1.57 -1.21
CA THR A 60 -3.50 -1.56 -2.42
C THR A 60 -3.99 -0.16 -2.75
N ILE A 61 -4.47 0.59 -1.73
CA ILE A 61 -4.87 1.99 -1.90
C ILE A 61 -3.68 2.84 -2.38
N TYR A 62 -2.51 2.69 -1.77
CA TYR A 62 -1.31 3.42 -2.17
C TYR A 62 -0.89 3.13 -3.61
N LEU A 63 -0.91 1.86 -4.04
CA LEU A 63 -0.57 1.52 -5.42
C LEU A 63 -1.57 2.13 -6.41
N HIS A 64 -2.86 2.06 -6.11
CA HIS A 64 -3.90 2.69 -6.91
C HIS A 64 -3.67 4.21 -7.03
N LEU A 65 -3.47 4.89 -5.89
CA LEU A 65 -3.21 6.33 -5.84
C LEU A 65 -1.95 6.71 -6.63
N ARG A 66 -0.87 5.93 -6.49
CA ARG A 66 0.36 6.14 -7.23
C ARG A 66 0.15 5.98 -8.73
N ASP A 67 -0.68 5.02 -9.14
CA ASP A 67 -0.94 4.76 -10.55
C ASP A 67 -1.87 5.84 -11.16
N VAL A 68 -2.85 6.38 -10.43
CA VAL A 68 -3.68 7.51 -10.91
C VAL A 68 -2.95 8.87 -10.86
N ALA A 69 -2.00 9.02 -9.93
CA ALA A 69 -1.09 10.17 -9.90
C ALA A 69 0.04 10.04 -10.92
N ALA A 70 0.20 8.89 -11.59
CA ALA A 70 1.23 8.70 -12.59
C ALA A 70 0.95 9.62 -13.79
N GLY A 71 1.75 10.68 -13.92
CA GLY A 71 1.58 11.70 -14.96
C GLY A 71 1.01 13.02 -14.47
N THR A 72 0.76 13.17 -13.16
CA THR A 72 0.51 14.47 -12.52
C THR A 72 1.76 14.93 -11.74
N ASP A 73 1.79 16.20 -11.34
CA ASP A 73 2.82 16.74 -10.45
C ASP A 73 2.59 16.38 -8.96
N LEU A 74 1.63 15.49 -8.66
CA LEU A 74 1.30 15.10 -7.28
C LEU A 74 2.12 13.89 -6.85
N ALA A 75 2.87 14.05 -5.76
CA ALA A 75 3.51 12.94 -5.06
C ALA A 75 2.56 12.39 -3.98
N ILE A 76 2.29 11.08 -4.02
CA ILE A 76 1.51 10.40 -3.00
C ILE A 76 2.39 10.11 -1.78
N ASP A 77 1.96 10.63 -0.63
CA ASP A 77 2.64 10.42 0.65
C ASP A 77 2.66 8.92 1.04
N GLU A 78 3.82 8.44 1.49
CA GLU A 78 4.01 7.02 1.84
C GLU A 78 3.17 6.56 3.04
N TRP A 79 2.75 7.48 3.92
CA TRP A 79 1.84 7.25 5.05
C TRP A 79 0.36 7.40 4.67
N LEU A 80 0.05 7.72 3.40
CA LEU A 80 -1.31 8.01 2.94
C LEU A 80 -1.99 9.16 3.69
N ASN A 81 -1.20 10.10 4.21
CA ASN A 81 -1.70 11.31 4.88
C ASN A 81 -1.69 12.51 3.94
N CYS A 82 -2.15 12.31 2.71
CA CYS A 82 -2.04 13.31 1.65
C CYS A 82 -2.95 14.52 1.89
N GLY A 83 -3.93 14.43 2.79
CA GLY A 83 -4.86 15.53 3.10
C GLY A 83 -5.80 15.91 1.96
N MET A 84 -5.77 15.17 0.84
CA MET A 84 -6.57 15.41 -0.36
C MET A 84 -7.80 14.52 -0.40
N LEU A 85 -8.90 15.05 -0.93
CA LEU A 85 -10.09 14.27 -1.24
C LEU A 85 -9.92 13.64 -2.63
N TYR A 86 -10.12 12.32 -2.71
CA TYR A 86 -9.96 11.60 -3.98
C TYR A 86 -10.84 12.20 -5.08
N GLU A 87 -12.08 12.54 -4.75
CA GLU A 87 -13.07 13.00 -5.72
C GLU A 87 -12.78 14.38 -6.30
N GLU A 88 -12.04 15.20 -5.55
CA GLU A 88 -11.63 16.54 -6.00
C GLU A 88 -10.47 16.46 -6.99
N GLU A 89 -9.53 15.53 -6.79
CA GLU A 89 -8.32 15.42 -7.61
C GLU A 89 -8.47 14.48 -8.81
N TRP A 90 -9.17 13.35 -8.63
CA TRP A 90 -9.21 12.26 -9.61
C TRP A 90 -10.64 11.86 -10.03
N GLY A 91 -11.66 12.56 -9.55
CA GLY A 91 -13.07 12.27 -9.88
C GLY A 91 -13.58 10.99 -9.23
N GLU A 92 -14.31 10.15 -9.97
CA GLU A 92 -14.97 9.00 -9.34
C GLU A 92 -14.00 7.89 -8.91
N CYS A 93 -13.99 7.57 -7.61
CA CYS A 93 -13.19 6.46 -7.09
C CYS A 93 -13.80 5.10 -7.47
N PRO A 94 -12.99 4.16 -8.01
CA PRO A 94 -13.46 2.81 -8.33
C PRO A 94 -14.06 2.10 -7.11
N GLU A 95 -15.14 1.34 -7.32
CA GLU A 95 -15.86 0.66 -6.23
C GLU A 95 -14.96 -0.31 -5.43
N GLU A 96 -14.03 -0.99 -6.10
CA GLU A 96 -13.08 -1.88 -5.45
C GLU A 96 -12.18 -1.15 -4.43
N ILE A 97 -11.80 0.09 -4.73
CA ILE A 97 -10.98 0.93 -3.85
C ILE A 97 -11.84 1.55 -2.74
N LYS A 98 -13.07 1.98 -3.07
CA LYS A 98 -14.06 2.43 -2.06
C LYS A 98 -14.33 1.34 -1.03
N ALA A 99 -14.49 0.09 -1.44
CA ALA A 99 -14.72 -1.05 -0.54
C ALA A 99 -13.58 -1.22 0.48
N LEU A 100 -12.31 -0.97 0.07
CA LEU A 100 -11.15 -1.04 0.97
C LEU A 100 -11.17 0.04 2.07
N ALA A 101 -11.96 1.10 1.94
CA ALA A 101 -12.13 2.08 3.02
C ALA A 101 -12.91 1.48 4.22
N PHE A 102 -13.83 0.55 3.94
CA PHE A 102 -14.72 -0.03 4.94
C PHE A 102 -14.24 -1.37 5.50
N LEU A 103 -13.30 -2.03 4.82
CA LEU A 103 -12.74 -3.31 5.29
C LEU A 103 -11.62 -3.10 6.31
N THR A 104 -11.54 -4.01 7.27
CA THR A 104 -10.41 -4.14 8.19
C THR A 104 -9.24 -4.84 7.49
N GLN A 105 -8.03 -4.71 8.04
CA GLN A 105 -6.88 -5.47 7.51
C GLN A 105 -7.11 -6.98 7.58
N THR A 106 -7.88 -7.50 8.53
CA THR A 106 -8.11 -8.95 8.66
C THR A 106 -8.99 -9.46 7.51
N GLU A 107 -10.08 -8.77 7.22
CA GLU A 107 -11.00 -9.14 6.12
C GLU A 107 -10.28 -9.11 4.76
N VAL A 108 -9.42 -8.11 4.53
CA VAL A 108 -8.62 -8.05 3.29
C VAL A 108 -7.66 -9.25 3.17
N GLN A 109 -7.08 -9.73 4.27
CA GLN A 109 -6.26 -10.95 4.23
C GLN A 109 -7.09 -12.17 3.87
N GLU A 110 -8.29 -12.31 4.44
CA GLU A 110 -9.18 -13.44 4.19
C GLU A 110 -9.65 -13.48 2.74
N LEU A 111 -10.03 -12.33 2.17
CA LEU A 111 -10.42 -12.22 0.77
C LEU A 111 -9.30 -12.64 -0.19
N ILE A 112 -8.06 -12.23 0.10
CA ILE A 112 -6.90 -12.60 -0.71
C ILE A 112 -6.60 -14.09 -0.56
N ALA A 113 -6.65 -14.62 0.67
CA ALA A 113 -6.46 -16.04 0.91
C ALA A 113 -7.53 -16.89 0.17
N GLN A 114 -8.79 -16.45 0.17
CA GLN A 114 -9.87 -17.12 -0.58
C GLN A 114 -9.64 -17.08 -2.09
N LYS A 115 -9.20 -15.93 -2.64
CA LYS A 115 -8.83 -15.81 -4.06
C LYS A 115 -7.68 -16.77 -4.41
N GLU A 116 -6.62 -16.83 -3.61
CA GLU A 116 -5.49 -17.75 -3.84
C GLU A 116 -5.89 -19.23 -3.80
N VAL A 117 -6.85 -19.61 -2.96
CA VAL A 117 -7.38 -20.99 -2.90
C VAL A 117 -8.25 -21.32 -4.12
N SER A 118 -9.09 -20.37 -4.56
CA SER A 118 -9.96 -20.57 -5.73
C SER A 118 -9.17 -20.74 -7.04
N THR A 119 -8.08 -19.98 -7.22
CA THR A 119 -7.26 -20.07 -8.44
C THR A 119 -6.44 -21.36 -8.52
N ASN A 120 -6.07 -21.97 -7.38
CA ASN A 120 -5.32 -23.23 -7.34
C ASN A 120 -6.21 -24.48 -7.44
N GLY A 121 -7.52 -24.33 -7.57
CA GLY A 121 -8.48 -25.44 -7.68
C GLY A 121 -8.71 -25.98 -9.09
N SER A 122 -8.11 -25.40 -10.13
CA SER A 122 -8.24 -25.88 -11.51
C SER A 122 -6.95 -26.51 -12.02
N ILE A 123 -7.09 -27.74 -12.53
CA ILE A 123 -6.12 -28.57 -13.29
C ILE A 123 -5.36 -29.62 -12.46
N ARG A 124 -6.05 -30.73 -12.22
CA ARG A 124 -5.57 -32.08 -12.55
C ARG A 124 -6.75 -32.92 -13.04
N ILE A 125 -7.04 -32.84 -14.33
CA ILE A 125 -7.75 -33.90 -15.05
C ILE A 125 -6.71 -34.80 -15.71
N SER A 126 -6.98 -36.09 -15.55
CA SER A 126 -6.14 -37.27 -15.78
C SER A 126 -5.65 -37.49 -17.20
#